data_AF-F4YBA8-F1
#
_entry.id   AF-F4YBA8-F1
#
_cell.length_a   1.000
_cell.length_b   1.000
_cell.length_c   1.000
_cell.angle_alpha   90.00
_cell.angle_beta   90.00
_cell.angle_gamma   90.00
#
_symmetry.space_group_name_H-M   'P 1'
#
loop_
_entity.id
_entity.type
_entity.pdbx_description
1 polymer ?
#
loop_
_entity_poly.entity_id
_entity_poly.type
_entity_poly.pdbx_seq_one_letter_code
_entity_poly.pdbx_strand_id
1 'polypeptide(L)' 'PYDLSGNYYSGSIPADLSDCTFLNRLLLNDNKLTGNIPAEFSSLGRLNSLSVANNQLSGKIPAAFYSADSSNFHFDGNN' A
#
# COMPACT_ATOMS: atom_id res chain seq x y z
N PRO A 1 -14.20 -1.69 -0.31
CA PRO A 1 -12.95 -2.40 0.07
C PRO A 1 -12.37 -3.02 -1.21
N TYR A 2 -11.13 -2.69 -1.56
CA TYR A 2 -10.45 -3.25 -2.72
C TYR A 2 -9.43 -4.28 -2.23
N ASP A 3 -9.76 -5.55 -2.41
CA ASP A 3 -8.93 -6.67 -1.98
C ASP A 3 -8.34 -7.38 -3.21
N LEU A 4 -7.02 -7.29 -3.34
CA LEU A 4 -6.21 -7.93 -4.36
C LEU A 4 -5.13 -8.82 -3.71
N SER A 5 -5.30 -9.15 -2.43
CA SER A 5 -4.34 -9.95 -1.69
C SER A 5 -4.27 -11.41 -2.17
N GLY A 6 -3.16 -12.09 -1.91
CA GLY A 6 -3.01 -13.52 -2.19
C GLY A 6 -2.95 -13.86 -3.67
N ASN A 7 -2.32 -13.01 -4.49
CA ASN A 7 -2.21 -13.18 -5.93
C ASN A 7 -0.72 -13.26 -6.36
N TYR A 8 -0.50 -13.35 -7.67
CA TYR A 8 0.84 -13.33 -8.27
C TYR A 8 1.17 -12.01 -8.97
N TYR A 9 0.53 -10.90 -8.59
CA TYR A 9 0.81 -9.61 -9.19
C TYR A 9 2.25 -9.19 -8.94
N SER A 10 2.89 -8.63 -9.96
CA SER A 10 4.29 -8.25 -9.96
C SER A 10 4.49 -6.89 -10.62
N GLY A 11 5.69 -6.33 -10.45
CA GLY A 11 6.00 -4.96 -10.85
C GLY A 11 5.64 -3.95 -9.75
N SER A 12 5.73 -2.66 -10.09
CA SER A 12 5.52 -1.57 -9.13
C SER A 12 4.04 -1.24 -8.92
N ILE A 13 3.71 -0.79 -7.72
CA ILE A 13 2.40 -0.19 -7.43
C ILE A 13 2.26 1.11 -8.26
N PRO A 14 1.24 1.24 -9.11
CA PRO A 14 1.06 2.45 -9.93
C PRO A 14 0.71 3.66 -9.06
N ALA A 15 1.39 4.79 -9.30
CA ALA A 15 1.09 6.05 -8.61
C ALA A 15 -0.32 6.58 -8.94
N ASP A 16 -0.84 6.26 -10.13
CA ASP A 16 -2.17 6.67 -10.61
C ASP A 16 -3.32 6.14 -9.73
N LEU A 17 -3.06 5.13 -8.88
CA LEU A 17 -4.04 4.70 -7.86
C LEU A 17 -4.36 5.82 -6.85
N SER A 18 -3.53 6.87 -6.76
CA SER A 18 -3.81 8.09 -5.99
C SER A 18 -4.99 8.91 -6.53
N ASP A 19 -5.36 8.75 -7.79
CA ASP A 19 -6.54 9.41 -8.38
C ASP A 19 -7.86 8.80 -7.86
N CYS A 20 -7.80 7.62 -7.25
CA CYS A 20 -8.93 6.98 -6.60
C CYS A 20 -9.23 7.63 -5.24
N THR A 21 -9.58 8.91 -5.21
CA THR A 21 -9.76 9.73 -3.99
C THR A 21 -10.80 9.21 -2.98
N PHE A 22 -11.69 8.30 -3.41
CA PHE A 22 -12.67 7.62 -2.55
C PHE A 22 -12.17 6.30 -1.94
N LEU A 23 -10.92 5.92 -2.21
CA LEU A 23 -10.35 4.67 -1.76
C LEU A 23 -10.17 4.69 -0.25
N ASN A 24 -10.86 3.78 0.44
CA ASN A 24 -10.86 3.69 1.89
C ASN A 24 -10.00 2.55 2.45
N ARG A 25 -9.98 1.43 1.72
CA ARG A 25 -9.20 0.24 2.06
C ARG A 25 -8.64 -0.37 0.79
N LEU A 26 -7.33 -0.63 0.79
CA LEU A 26 -6.60 -1.29 -0.28
C LEU A 26 -5.71 -2.39 0.30
N LEU A 27 -5.99 -3.65 -0.07
CA LEU A 27 -5.23 -4.81 0.35
C LEU A 27 -4.48 -5.38 -0.86
N LEU A 28 -3.15 -5.32 -0.80
CA LEU A 28 -2.20 -5.79 -1.81
C LEU A 28 -1.23 -6.83 -1.22
N ASN A 29 -1.45 -7.27 0.02
CA ASN A 29 -0.56 -8.22 0.69
C ASN A 29 -0.50 -9.57 -0.02
N ASP A 30 0.56 -10.34 0.26
CA ASP A 30 0.79 -11.68 -0.29
C ASP A 30 0.78 -11.68 -1.82
N ASN A 31 1.65 -10.84 -2.40
CA ASN A 31 1.88 -10.72 -3.84
C ASN A 31 3.39 -10.72 -4.14
N LYS A 32 3.77 -10.40 -5.38
CA LYS A 32 5.16 -10.27 -5.84
C LYS A 32 5.48 -8.84 -6.29
N LEU A 33 4.84 -7.84 -5.69
CA LEU A 33 5.02 -6.43 -6.04
C LEU A 33 6.43 -5.97 -5.65
N THR A 34 7.05 -5.13 -6.48
CA THR A 34 8.41 -4.62 -6.32
C THR A 34 8.43 -3.09 -6.35
N GLY A 35 9.59 -2.47 -6.13
CA GLY A 35 9.72 -1.02 -6.12
C GLY A 35 9.27 -0.40 -4.81
N ASN A 36 8.69 0.80 -4.84
CA ASN A 36 8.36 1.57 -3.63
C ASN A 36 6.84 1.73 -3.46
N ILE A 37 6.42 2.03 -2.23
CA ILE A 37 5.06 2.54 -1.98
C ILE A 37 5.00 3.97 -2.56
N PRO A 38 4.03 4.29 -3.45
CA PRO A 38 3.91 5.62 -4.04
C PRO A 38 3.70 6.69 -2.96
N ALA A 39 4.49 7.76 -3.01
CA ALA A 39 4.34 8.88 -2.07
C ALA A 39 3.01 9.62 -2.29
N GLU A 40 2.47 9.54 -3.50
CA GLU A 40 1.20 10.08 -3.95
C GLU A 40 0.02 9.52 -3.16
N PHE A 41 0.14 8.33 -2.56
CA PHE A 41 -0.92 7.80 -1.71
C PHE A 41 -1.15 8.65 -0.45
N SER A 42 -0.23 9.56 -0.11
CA SER A 42 -0.46 10.60 0.91
C SER A 42 -1.61 11.55 0.57
N SER A 43 -1.98 11.68 -0.71
CA SER A 43 -3.12 12.47 -1.16
C SER A 43 -4.47 11.78 -0.95
N LEU A 44 -4.48 10.47 -0.68
CA LEU A 44 -5.68 9.68 -0.45
C LEU A 44 -6.23 9.94 0.96
N GLY A 45 -6.84 11.11 1.17
CA GLY A 45 -7.34 11.55 2.49
C GLY A 45 -8.45 10.70 3.10
N ARG A 46 -8.98 9.70 2.37
CA ARG A 46 -9.97 8.73 2.86
C ARG A 46 -9.39 7.35 3.14
N LEU A 47 -8.10 7.13 2.84
CA LEU A 47 -7.44 5.84 3.00
C LEU A 47 -7.18 5.57 4.48
N ASN A 48 -7.98 4.67 5.04
CA ASN A 48 -7.90 4.30 6.44
C ASN A 48 -7.17 2.97 6.65
N SER A 49 -7.01 2.17 5.60
CA SER A 49 -6.34 0.88 5.70
C SER A 49 -5.59 0.54 4.42
N LEU A 50 -4.31 0.22 4.57
CA LEU A 50 -3.44 -0.21 3.49
C LEU A 50 -2.61 -1.40 3.96
N SER A 51 -2.71 -2.50 3.25
CA SER A 51 -1.85 -3.66 3.47
C SER A 51 -1.03 -3.93 2.23
N VAL A 52 0.28 -3.87 2.35
CA VAL A 52 1.24 -4.28 1.31
C VAL A 52 2.23 -5.32 1.86
N ALA A 53 1.85 -5.96 2.97
CA ALA A 53 2.69 -6.95 3.63
C ALA A 53 3.01 -8.14 2.72
N ASN A 54 4.12 -8.83 2.98
CA ASN A 54 4.53 -10.02 2.23
C ASN A 54 4.60 -9.76 0.70
N ASN A 55 5.44 -8.79 0.33
CA ASN A 55 5.78 -8.45 -1.06
C ASN A 55 7.31 -8.32 -1.19
N GLN A 56 7.78 -7.76 -2.30
CA GLN A 56 9.20 -7.47 -2.56
C GLN A 56 9.44 -5.96 -2.66
N LEU A 57 8.64 -5.15 -1.96
CA LEU A 57 8.79 -3.70 -1.95
C LEU A 57 10.07 -3.31 -1.20
N SER A 58 10.59 -2.14 -1.52
CA SER A 58 11.80 -1.55 -0.98
C SER A 58 11.60 -0.05 -0.75
N GLY A 59 12.61 0.61 -0.19
CA GLY A 59 12.55 2.05 0.05
C GLY A 59 11.84 2.41 1.36
N LYS A 60 11.47 3.69 1.49
CA LYS A 60 10.89 4.21 2.74
C LYS A 60 9.37 4.18 2.68
N ILE A 61 8.73 3.85 3.80
CA ILE A 61 7.30 4.05 3.98
C ILE A 61 7.04 5.57 3.97
N PRO A 62 6.10 6.08 3.15
CA PRO A 62 5.76 7.49 3.13
C PRO A 62 5.31 8.00 4.51
N ALA A 63 5.74 9.21 4.88
CA ALA A 63 5.52 9.72 6.23
C ALA A 63 4.05 9.84 6.64
N ALA A 64 3.16 9.96 5.65
CA ALA A 64 1.71 9.98 5.84
C ALA A 64 1.16 8.71 6.52
N PHE A 65 1.89 7.58 6.44
CA PHE A 65 1.47 6.31 7.06
C PHE A 65 2.11 6.05 8.42
N TYR A 66 3.04 6.90 8.87
CA TYR A 66 3.52 6.89 10.25
C TYR A 66 2.53 7.65 11.14
N SER A 67 1.31 7.12 11.32
CA SER A 67 0.31 7.68 12.24
C SER A 67 0.14 6.83 13.50
N ALA A 68 -0.48 7.41 14.54
CA ALA A 68 -0.64 6.81 15.87
C ALA A 68 -1.56 5.57 15.90
N ASP A 69 -2.31 5.30 14.83
CA ASP A 69 -3.09 4.08 14.66
C ASP A 69 -2.46 3.19 13.58
N SER A 70 -1.33 2.57 13.92
CA SER A 70 -0.62 1.62 13.06
C SER A 70 -1.39 0.32 12.83
N SER A 71 -2.53 0.11 13.49
CA SER A 71 -3.27 -1.16 13.42
C SER A 71 -3.88 -1.44 12.05
N ASN A 72 -4.10 -0.41 11.23
CA ASN A 72 -4.72 -0.53 9.91
C ASN A 72 -3.73 -0.49 8.74
N PHE A 73 -2.44 -0.31 9.02
CA PHE A 73 -1.37 -0.15 8.04
C PHE A 73 -0.32 -1.26 8.20
N HIS A 74 -0.24 -2.18 7.23
CA HIS A 74 0.65 -3.34 7.28
C HIS A 74 1.69 -3.28 6.17
N PHE A 75 2.97 -3.19 6.55
CA PHE A 75 4.12 -3.00 5.64
C PHE A 75 5.22 -4.07 5.80
N ASP A 76 5.03 -5.00 6.73
CA ASP A 76 5.97 -6.06 7.09
C ASP A 76 6.17 -7.11 5.98
N GLY A 77 7.23 -7.92 6.05
CA GLY A 77 7.50 -8.93 5.04
C GLY A 77 7.88 -8.38 3.66
N ASN A 78 8.52 -7.20 3.62
CA ASN A 78 9.13 -6.59 2.44
C ASN A 78 10.67 -6.53 2.59
N ASN A 79 11.40 -6.05 1.57
CA ASN A 79 12.87 -5.99 1.53
C ASN A 79 13.47 -4.83 2.34
#